data_AF-A0A5S3YCU0-F1
#
_entry.id   AF-A0A5S3YCU0-F1
#
_cell.length_a   1.000
_cell.length_b   1.000
_cell.length_c   1.000
_cell.angle_alpha   90.00
_cell.angle_beta   90.00
_cell.angle_gamma   90.00
#
_symmetry.space_group_name_H-M   'P 1'
#
loop_
_entity.id
_entity.type
_entity.pdbx_description
1 polymer ?
#
loop_
_entity_poly.entity_id
_entity_poly.type
_entity_poly.pdbx_seq_one_letter_code
_entity_poly.pdbx_strand_id
1 'polypeptide(L)'
;GSINEVFDLLQHAQVSIVGEVTQTVEHCLLTNPGTELKDVNKIFAHHQPFAQCSRFLQGLGDIQHEACDSTSSALQSALDTPQSAAIASAQAGKNIGLEVIKTGLANQA
;
A
#
# COMPACT_ATOMS: atom_id res chain seq x y z
N GLY A 1 -8.53 -2.32 -11.87
CA GLY A 1 -8.72 -2.25 -13.33
C GLY A 1 -8.21 -3.52 -13.96
N SER A 2 -8.54 -3.77 -15.23
CA SER A 2 -8.16 -4.99 -15.94
C SER A 2 -6.72 -4.95 -16.43
N ILE A 3 -6.03 -6.09 -16.41
CA ILE A 3 -4.68 -6.25 -16.98
C ILE A 3 -4.82 -6.94 -18.33
N ASN A 4 -4.76 -6.16 -19.42
CA ASN A 4 -5.11 -6.64 -20.76
C ASN A 4 -4.19 -7.76 -21.27
N GLU A 5 -2.90 -7.76 -20.88
CA GLU A 5 -1.95 -8.83 -21.25
C GLU A 5 -2.39 -10.22 -20.80
N VAL A 6 -3.14 -10.34 -19.71
CA VAL A 6 -3.66 -11.63 -19.23
C VAL A 6 -4.68 -12.19 -20.21
N PHE A 7 -5.53 -11.34 -20.81
CA PHE A 7 -6.52 -11.76 -21.79
C PHE A 7 -5.87 -12.24 -23.10
N ASP A 8 -4.78 -11.58 -23.53
CA ASP A 8 -4.02 -12.01 -24.71
C ASP A 8 -3.34 -13.38 -24.48
N LEU A 9 -2.80 -13.62 -23.29
CA LEU A 9 -2.20 -14.92 -22.94
C LEU A 9 -3.25 -16.04 -22.85
N LEU A 10 -4.42 -15.76 -22.28
CA LEU A 10 -5.52 -16.73 -22.19
C LEU A 10 -6.05 -17.15 -23.57
N GLN A 11 -5.99 -16.28 -24.59
CA GLN A 11 -6.38 -16.64 -25.96
C GLN A 11 -5.44 -17.67 -26.60
N HIS A 12 -4.17 -17.71 -26.20
CA HIS A 12 -3.15 -18.57 -26.82
C HIS A 12 -2.79 -19.80 -25.98
N ALA A 13 -3.21 -19.85 -24.72
CA ALA A 13 -2.91 -20.95 -23.80
C ALA A 13 -4.04 -21.99 -23.74
N GLN A 14 -3.71 -23.28 -23.78
CA GLN A 14 -4.66 -24.38 -23.53
C GLN A 14 -4.90 -24.55 -22.01
N VAL A 15 -5.46 -23.52 -21.38
CA VAL A 15 -5.79 -23.50 -19.95
C VAL A 15 -7.25 -23.12 -19.76
N SER A 16 -7.88 -23.68 -18.74
CA SER A 16 -9.27 -23.36 -18.36
C SER A 16 -9.27 -22.64 -17.01
N ILE A 17 -10.06 -21.57 -16.89
CA ILE A 17 -10.30 -20.90 -15.61
C ILE A 17 -11.18 -21.82 -14.77
N VAL A 18 -10.65 -22.31 -13.64
CA VAL A 18 -11.36 -23.23 -12.72
C VAL A 18 -11.97 -22.53 -11.51
N GLY A 19 -11.75 -21.22 -11.38
CA GLY A 19 -12.30 -20.39 -10.31
C GLY A 19 -11.70 -18.99 -10.31
N GLU A 20 -12.29 -18.13 -9.50
CA GLU A 20 -11.79 -16.78 -9.24
C GLU A 20 -11.75 -16.50 -7.73
N VAL A 21 -10.85 -15.61 -7.32
CA VAL A 21 -10.81 -15.07 -5.96
C VAL A 21 -10.75 -13.56 -6.03
N THR A 22 -11.69 -12.90 -5.37
CA THR A 22 -11.67 -11.44 -5.22
C THR A 22 -11.05 -11.11 -3.87
N GLN A 23 -9.90 -10.44 -3.88
CA GLN A 23 -9.32 -9.87 -2.66
C GLN A 23 -9.53 -8.36 -2.64
N THR A 24 -10.18 -7.88 -1.59
CA THR A 24 -10.34 -6.46 -1.34
C THR A 24 -8.98 -5.84 -1.02
N VAL A 25 -8.60 -4.80 -1.76
CA VAL A 25 -7.36 -4.06 -1.50
C VAL A 25 -7.61 -3.04 -0.41
N GLU A 26 -7.34 -3.42 0.83
CA GLU A 26 -7.38 -2.49 1.95
C GLU A 26 -6.02 -1.81 2.12
N HIS A 27 -5.99 -0.48 1.91
CA HIS A 27 -4.82 0.33 2.17
C HIS A 27 -4.80 0.78 3.63
N CYS A 28 -3.74 0.41 4.35
CA CYS A 28 -3.48 0.76 5.73
C CYS A 28 -2.20 1.58 5.85
N LEU A 29 -2.14 2.44 6.86
CA LEU A 29 -0.95 3.18 7.22
C LEU A 29 -0.18 2.37 8.26
N LEU A 30 1.05 2.03 7.92
CA LEU A 30 1.93 1.15 8.67
C LEU A 30 3.16 1.91 9.12
N THR A 31 3.60 1.74 10.36
CA THR A 31 4.76 2.45 10.91
C THR A 31 5.55 1.53 11.83
N ASN A 32 6.77 1.94 12.19
CA ASN A 32 7.56 1.26 13.20
C ASN A 32 6.81 1.22 14.55
N PRO A 33 6.89 0.10 15.30
CA PRO A 33 6.23 -0.03 16.60
C PRO A 33 6.54 1.14 17.54
N GLY A 34 5.50 1.67 18.20
CA GLY A 34 5.63 2.81 19.11
C GLY A 34 5.75 4.18 18.44
N THR A 35 5.63 4.27 17.11
CA THR A 35 5.51 5.56 16.41
C THR A 35 4.04 5.96 16.34
N GLU A 36 3.70 7.18 16.77
CA GLU A 36 2.35 7.71 16.62
C GLU A 36 2.20 8.48 15.30
N LEU A 37 0.97 8.60 14.81
CA LEU A 37 0.66 9.35 13.57
C LEU A 37 1.19 10.79 13.59
N LYS A 38 1.22 11.43 14.76
CA LYS A 38 1.72 12.80 14.95
C LYS A 38 3.22 12.95 14.74
N ASP A 39 3.96 11.84 14.91
CA ASP A 39 5.42 11.81 14.79
C ASP A 39 5.86 11.44 13.37
N VAL A 40 4.92 11.04 12.50
CA VAL A 40 5.21 10.67 11.11
C VAL A 40 5.51 11.92 10.29
N ASN A 41 6.73 12.00 9.76
CA ASN A 41 7.18 13.09 8.90
C ASN A 41 7.34 12.68 7.43
N LYS A 42 7.31 11.38 7.14
CA LYS A 42 7.54 10.82 5.81
C LYS A 42 6.67 9.60 5.55
N ILE A 43 6.09 9.52 4.36
CA ILE A 43 5.27 8.39 3.90
C ILE A 43 5.89 7.81 2.63
N PHE A 44 6.08 6.50 2.61
CA PHE A 44 6.52 5.71 1.47
C PHE A 44 5.36 4.94 0.87
N ALA A 45 5.16 5.03 -0.43
CA ALA A 45 4.19 4.18 -1.11
C ALA A 45 4.50 4.10 -2.60
N HIS A 46 3.87 3.17 -3.30
CA HIS A 46 3.85 3.22 -4.75
C HIS A 46 2.94 4.36 -5.24
N HIS A 47 3.19 4.88 -6.44
CA HIS A 47 2.44 6.00 -7.03
C HIS A 47 0.92 5.78 -7.05
N GLN A 48 0.49 4.54 -7.28
CA GLN A 48 -0.91 4.16 -7.36
C GLN A 48 -1.64 4.23 -6.00
N PRO A 49 -1.11 3.66 -4.90
CA PRO A 49 -1.61 3.90 -3.54
C PRO A 49 -1.68 5.37 -3.14
N PHE A 50 -0.69 6.20 -3.51
CA PHE A 50 -0.72 7.64 -3.22
C PHE A 50 -1.93 8.34 -3.85
N ALA A 51 -2.20 8.05 -5.12
CA ALA A 51 -3.38 8.58 -5.81
C ALA A 51 -4.68 8.09 -5.16
N GLN A 52 -4.71 6.82 -4.73
CA GLN A 52 -5.87 6.22 -4.08
C GLN A 52 -6.10 6.71 -2.65
N CYS A 53 -5.08 7.18 -1.93
CA CYS A 53 -5.21 7.65 -0.55
C CYS A 53 -5.09 9.18 -0.43
N SER A 54 -5.17 9.90 -1.55
CA SER A 54 -4.88 11.34 -1.62
C SER A 54 -5.75 12.20 -0.70
N ARG A 55 -7.03 11.84 -0.45
CA ARG A 55 -7.90 12.59 0.47
C ARG A 55 -7.40 12.51 1.90
N PHE A 56 -6.93 11.34 2.33
CA PHE A 56 -6.37 11.17 3.66
C PHE A 56 -5.05 11.93 3.80
N LEU A 57 -4.18 11.84 2.78
CA LEU A 57 -2.88 12.52 2.76
C LEU A 57 -3.01 14.04 2.75
N GLN A 58 -4.03 14.60 2.09
CA GLN A 58 -4.32 16.04 2.15
C GLN A 58 -4.69 16.51 3.56
N GLY A 59 -5.24 15.63 4.41
CA GLY A 59 -5.52 15.93 5.81
C GLY A 59 -4.28 15.88 6.71
N LEU A 60 -3.20 15.28 6.22
CA LEU A 60 -1.93 15.13 6.92
C LEU A 60 -0.97 16.23 6.48
N GLY A 61 -1.10 17.43 7.07
CA GLY A 61 -0.32 18.65 6.84
C GLY A 61 0.89 18.60 5.88
N ASP A 62 2.08 18.88 6.40
CA ASP A 62 3.32 18.96 5.62
C ASP A 62 4.16 17.69 5.82
N ILE A 63 3.62 16.54 5.38
CA ILE A 63 4.32 15.26 5.40
C ILE A 63 5.02 15.02 4.07
N GLN A 64 6.27 14.57 4.10
CA GLN A 64 6.99 14.23 2.88
C GLN A 64 6.47 12.93 2.28
N HIS A 65 6.21 12.92 0.97
CA HIS A 65 5.77 11.73 0.24
C HIS A 65 6.89 11.25 -0.68
N GLU A 66 7.32 9.99 -0.50
CA GLU A 66 8.32 9.36 -1.35
C GLU A 66 7.71 8.18 -2.11
N ALA A 67 7.74 8.28 -3.44
CA ALA A 67 7.26 7.23 -4.33
C ALA A 67 8.33 6.13 -4.48
N CYS A 68 7.94 4.90 -4.18
CA CYS A 68 8.76 3.71 -4.40
C CYS A 68 8.22 2.89 -5.58
N ASP A 69 9.06 2.04 -6.15
CA ASP A 69 8.72 1.20 -7.31
C ASP A 69 7.74 0.07 -6.98
N SER A 70 7.59 -0.28 -5.69
CA SER A 70 6.74 -1.38 -5.25
C SER A 70 6.24 -1.21 -3.81
N THR A 71 5.16 -1.91 -3.46
CA THR A 71 4.67 -1.94 -2.07
C THR A 71 5.70 -2.56 -1.12
N SER A 72 6.46 -3.57 -1.56
CA SER A 72 7.50 -4.20 -0.76
C SER A 72 8.69 -3.28 -0.50
N SER A 73 9.10 -2.48 -1.49
CA SER A 73 10.17 -1.49 -1.30
C SER A 73 9.72 -0.38 -0.35
N ALA A 74 8.51 0.16 -0.51
CA ALA A 74 7.96 1.16 0.41
C ALA A 74 7.93 0.68 1.87
N LEU A 75 7.54 -0.58 2.06
CA LEU A 75 7.51 -1.24 3.36
C LEU A 75 8.91 -1.36 4.01
N GLN A 76 9.92 -1.74 3.23
CA GLN A 76 11.32 -1.80 3.69
C GLN A 76 11.85 -0.40 4.03
N SER A 77 11.59 0.59 3.17
CA SER A 77 12.00 1.98 3.41
C SER A 77 11.39 2.54 4.70
N ALA A 78 10.15 2.21 5.01
CA ALA A 78 9.50 2.62 6.26
C ALA A 78 10.04 1.90 7.50
N LEU A 79 10.50 0.65 7.35
CA LEU A 79 11.16 -0.10 8.42
C LEU A 79 12.53 0.52 8.76
N ASP A 80 13.32 0.84 7.74
CA ASP A 80 14.67 1.42 7.89
C ASP A 80 14.67 2.90 8.29
N THR A 81 13.57 3.61 8.06
CA THR A 81 13.47 5.05 8.35
C THR A 81 12.65 5.29 9.63
N PRO A 82 13.23 5.87 10.68
CA PRO A 82 12.48 6.25 11.88
C PRO A 82 11.45 7.34 11.56
N GLN A 83 10.36 7.41 12.34
CA GLN A 83 9.31 8.43 12.18
C GLN A 83 8.69 8.47 10.77
N SER A 84 8.64 7.32 10.11
CA SER A 84 8.10 7.18 8.77
C SER A 84 7.01 6.13 8.72
N ALA A 85 6.16 6.21 7.71
CA ALA A 85 5.09 5.27 7.48
C ALA A 85 5.09 4.75 6.05
N ALA A 86 4.47 3.59 5.83
CA ALA A 86 4.20 3.03 4.52
C ALA A 86 2.70 2.82 4.31
N ILE A 87 2.24 2.93 3.06
CA ILE A 87 0.88 2.56 2.67
C ILE A 87 0.91 1.15 2.08
N ALA A 88 0.36 0.18 2.79
CA ALA A 88 0.20 -1.20 2.31
C ALA A 88 -0.93 -1.94 3.05
N SER A 89 -1.14 -3.22 2.74
CA SER A 89 -2.11 -4.04 3.47
C SER A 89 -1.64 -4.36 4.90
N ALA A 90 -2.58 -4.48 5.84
CA ALA A 90 -2.28 -4.85 7.22
C ALA A 90 -1.50 -6.17 7.32
N GLN A 91 -1.79 -7.14 6.45
CA GLN A 91 -1.09 -8.41 6.38
C GLN A 91 0.40 -8.22 6.03
N ALA A 92 0.69 -7.37 5.05
CA ALA A 92 2.05 -7.13 4.59
C ALA A 92 2.91 -6.44 5.66
N GLY A 93 2.32 -5.48 6.40
CA GLY A 93 3.00 -4.82 7.52
C GLY A 93 3.33 -5.77 8.67
N LYS A 94 2.39 -6.64 9.05
CA LYS A 94 2.64 -7.66 10.10
C LYS A 94 3.78 -8.60 9.74
N ASN A 95 3.92 -8.97 8.47
CA ASN A 95 4.97 -9.89 8.02
C ASN A 95 6.38 -9.32 8.18
N ILE A 96 6.53 -8.00 8.20
CA ILE A 96 7.84 -7.32 8.28
C ILE A 96 8.08 -6.64 9.63
N GLY A 97 7.10 -6.69 10.55
CA GLY A 97 7.20 -6.09 11.87
C GLY A 97 6.73 -4.63 11.98
N LEU A 98 5.99 -4.10 10.99
CA LEU A 98 5.33 -2.79 11.11
C LEU A 98 3.95 -2.92 11.78
N GLU A 99 3.56 -1.88 12.51
CA GLU A 99 2.25 -1.76 13.16
C GLU A 99 1.29 -0.91 12.34
N VAL A 100 0.03 -1.32 12.31
CA VAL A 100 -1.05 -0.55 11.68
C VAL A 100 -1.50 0.55 12.62
N ILE A 101 -1.36 1.81 12.20
CA ILE A 101 -1.87 2.97 12.94
C ILE A 101 -3.20 3.51 12.39
N LYS A 102 -3.50 3.21 11.12
CA LYS A 102 -4.77 3.62 10.49
C LYS A 102 -5.15 2.61 9.40
N THR A 103 -6.42 2.24 9.33
CA THR A 103 -6.99 1.41 8.27
C THR A 103 -7.94 2.25 7.40
N GLY A 104 -8.31 1.73 6.22
CA GLY A 104 -9.31 2.36 5.36
C GLY A 104 -8.87 3.70 4.76
N LEU A 105 -7.63 3.78 4.27
CA LEU A 105 -7.08 5.02 3.70
C LEU A 105 -7.59 5.34 2.29
N ALA A 106 -8.12 4.34 1.60
CA ALA A 106 -8.54 4.48 0.21
C ALA A 106 -9.70 5.48 0.08
N ASN A 107 -9.63 6.31 -0.95
CA ASN A 107 -10.63 7.33 -1.28
C ASN A 107 -12.01 6.72 -1.60
N GLN A 108 -12.02 5.44 -1.99
CA GLN A 108 -13.20 4.64 -2.30
C GLN A 108 -13.07 3.29 -1.58
N ALA A 109 -14.19 2.86 -0.99
CA ALA A 109 -14.32 1.57 -0.31
C ALA A 109 -14.63 0.43 -1.29
#